data_AF-A0A352Q4W2-F1
#
_entry.id   AF-A0A352Q4W2-F1
#
_cell.length_a   1.000
_cell.length_b   1.000
_cell.length_c   1.000
_cell.angle_alpha   90.00
_cell.angle_beta   90.00
_cell.angle_gamma   90.00
#
_symmetry.space_group_name_H-M   'P 1'
#
loop_
_entity.id
_entity.type
_entity.pdbx_description
1 polymer ?
#
loop_
_entity_poly.entity_id
_entity_poly.type
_entity_poly.pdbx_seq_one_letter_code
_entity_poly.pdbx_strand_id
1 'polypeptide(L)'
;GRKELILPDGGLSLATHGYVENLAHAVLLAVDKPRESAGQIYNCGDETQLTLRQIAAVIAEKLNHEFSIVNMPHELALPARPYATGGTTDHKLMDLSKIKDQLGYRDVHPVHEALGLAVDWLLANRPEPGGDIEERLQDPFDYAGEDRIIAAWRECADQVAAVPFEMESHRPHPYAHPKKPGERDHRNR
;
A
#
# COMPACT_ATOMS: atom_id res chain seq x y z
N GLY A 1 -14.94 13.42 -10.90
CA GLY A 1 -13.60 13.11 -10.41
C GLY A 1 -12.95 12.08 -11.32
N ARG A 2 -11.64 11.87 -11.16
CA ARG A 2 -10.89 10.77 -11.78
C ARG A 2 -11.59 9.43 -11.50
N LYS A 3 -11.61 8.49 -12.45
CA LYS A 3 -12.24 7.16 -12.28
C LYS A 3 -11.24 6.03 -12.17
N GLU A 4 -10.07 6.20 -12.76
CA GLU A 4 -9.04 5.17 -12.85
C GLU A 4 -7.84 5.60 -12.00
N LEU A 5 -7.30 4.67 -11.23
CA LEU A 5 -6.13 4.91 -10.39
C LEU A 5 -5.04 3.92 -10.76
N ILE A 6 -3.88 4.42 -11.17
CA ILE A 6 -2.71 3.61 -11.47
C ILE A 6 -2.05 3.19 -10.16
N LEU A 7 -1.90 1.89 -9.93
CA LEU A 7 -1.14 1.38 -8.79
C LEU A 7 -0.02 0.45 -9.28
N PRO A 8 1.24 0.67 -8.87
CA PRO A 8 2.35 -0.17 -9.26
C PRO A 8 2.21 -1.56 -8.61
N ASP A 9 2.39 -2.62 -9.38
CA ASP A 9 2.35 -4.01 -8.91
C ASP A 9 1.10 -4.32 -8.07
N GLY A 10 -0.04 -3.77 -8.50
CA GLY A 10 -1.34 -3.94 -7.88
C GLY A 10 -1.50 -3.18 -6.56
N GLY A 11 -0.54 -2.32 -6.20
CA GLY A 11 -0.52 -1.57 -4.94
C GLY A 11 -0.35 -2.48 -3.72
N LEU A 12 0.35 -3.61 -3.87
CA LEU A 12 0.51 -4.62 -2.83
C LEU A 12 1.65 -4.31 -1.85
N SER A 13 2.42 -3.24 -2.07
CA SER A 13 3.51 -2.84 -1.19
C SER A 13 2.98 -2.34 0.16
N LEU A 14 3.69 -2.72 1.22
CA LEU A 14 3.51 -2.23 2.59
C LEU A 14 4.64 -1.27 2.93
N ALA A 15 4.31 -0.14 3.52
CA ALA A 15 5.29 0.76 4.12
C ALA A 15 4.77 1.22 5.49
N THR A 16 5.69 1.50 6.41
CA THR A 16 5.32 2.02 7.72
C THR A 16 4.87 3.47 7.59
N HIS A 17 3.57 3.68 7.74
CA HIS A 17 2.94 4.97 7.90
C HIS A 17 2.62 5.21 9.38
N GLY A 18 2.46 6.47 9.75
CA GLY A 18 1.98 6.84 11.07
C GLY A 18 1.10 8.06 10.97
N TYR A 19 -0.11 7.98 11.51
CA TYR A 19 -0.95 9.16 11.65
C TYR A 19 -0.31 10.16 12.60
N VAL A 20 -0.43 11.45 12.29
CA VAL A 20 0.30 12.50 13.00
C VAL A 20 0.04 12.50 14.52
N GLU A 21 -1.19 12.23 14.96
CA GLU A 21 -1.51 12.19 16.39
C GLU A 21 -0.98 10.92 17.07
N ASN A 22 -1.01 9.77 16.38
CA ASN A 22 -0.37 8.54 16.85
C ASN A 22 1.15 8.74 17.01
N LEU A 23 1.79 9.39 16.04
CA LEU A 23 3.21 9.70 16.10
C LEU A 23 3.53 10.74 17.19
N ALA A 24 2.67 11.73 17.41
CA ALA A 24 2.80 12.65 18.52
C ALA A 24 2.71 11.92 19.87
N HIS A 25 1.79 10.95 20.01
CA HIS A 25 1.70 10.10 21.19
C HIS A 25 2.99 9.31 21.45
N ALA A 26 3.61 8.74 20.41
CA ALA A 26 4.91 8.08 20.52
C ALA A 26 6.01 9.00 21.07
N VAL A 27 6.06 10.26 20.62
CA VAL A 27 7.01 11.26 21.11
C VAL A 27 6.72 11.62 22.57
N LEU A 28 5.45 11.87 22.93
CA LEU A 28 5.05 12.21 24.30
C LEU A 28 5.41 11.09 25.28
N LEU A 29 5.23 9.82 24.89
CA LEU A 29 5.64 8.69 25.71
C LEU A 29 7.14 8.68 26.02
N ALA A 30 7.99 9.07 25.06
CA ALA A 30 9.42 9.17 25.28
C ALA A 30 9.78 10.32 26.24
N VAL A 31 9.05 11.43 26.18
CA VAL A 31 9.19 12.58 27.10
C VAL A 31 8.74 12.21 28.52
N ASP A 32 7.62 11.51 28.66
CA ASP A 32 7.03 11.14 29.95
C ASP A 32 7.78 10.01 30.66
N LYS A 33 8.58 9.23 29.93
CA LYS A 33 9.37 8.10 30.44
C LYS A 33 10.87 8.28 30.20
N PRO A 34 11.50 9.34 30.76
CA PRO A 34 12.86 9.72 30.43
C PRO A 34 13.91 8.71 30.91
N ARG A 35 13.60 7.88 31.92
CA ARG A 35 14.54 6.84 32.40
C ARG A 35 14.62 5.68 31.41
N GLU A 36 13.49 5.27 30.87
CA GLU A 36 13.35 4.18 29.91
C GLU A 36 13.81 4.61 28.51
N SER A 37 13.49 5.85 28.11
CA SER A 37 13.77 6.37 26.76
C SER A 37 15.19 6.91 26.57
N ALA A 38 15.92 7.22 27.66
CA ALA A 38 17.26 7.80 27.58
C ALA A 38 18.22 6.93 26.74
N GLY A 39 18.82 7.53 25.71
CA GLY A 39 19.77 6.87 24.82
C GLY A 39 19.16 5.80 23.92
N GLN A 40 17.83 5.70 23.85
CA GLN A 40 17.15 4.73 23.01
C GLN A 40 16.79 5.32 21.65
N ILE A 41 16.80 4.45 20.64
CA ILE A 41 16.20 4.70 19.32
C ILE A 41 14.94 3.84 19.23
N TYR A 42 13.85 4.44 18.79
CA TYR A 42 12.56 3.79 18.57
C TYR A 42 12.10 4.04 17.13
N ASN A 43 11.57 2.99 16.50
CA ASN A 43 10.75 3.17 15.32
C ASN A 43 9.33 3.57 15.75
N CYS A 44 8.70 4.45 14.98
CA CYS A 44 7.35 4.91 15.23
C CYS A 44 6.51 4.72 13.96
N GLY A 45 5.25 4.33 14.13
CA GLY A 45 4.29 4.08 13.07
C GLY A 45 2.99 3.52 13.65
N ASP A 46 1.96 3.45 12.84
CA ASP A 46 0.70 2.81 13.23
C ASP A 46 0.93 1.29 13.41
N GLU A 47 0.25 0.67 14.38
CA GLU A 47 0.39 -0.75 14.68
C GLU A 47 -0.10 -1.64 13.54
N THR A 48 -1.07 -1.16 12.76
CA THR A 48 -1.59 -1.83 11.57
C THR A 48 -1.19 -1.05 10.33
N GLN A 49 -0.48 -1.70 9.42
CA GLN A 49 -0.10 -1.14 8.13
C GLN A 49 -1.00 -1.68 7.03
N LEU A 50 -1.43 -0.78 6.15
CA LEU A 50 -2.25 -1.09 4.98
C LEU A 50 -1.37 -1.07 3.73
N THR A 51 -1.67 -1.96 2.78
CA THR A 51 -1.08 -1.88 1.44
C THR A 51 -1.51 -0.59 0.76
N LEU A 52 -0.73 -0.09 -0.21
CA LEU A 52 -1.11 1.10 -0.98
C LEU A 52 -2.53 0.98 -1.57
N ARG A 53 -2.91 -0.21 -2.05
CA ARG A 53 -4.26 -0.48 -2.55
C ARG A 53 -5.33 -0.37 -1.47
N GLN A 54 -5.06 -0.84 -0.26
CA GLN A 54 -5.99 -0.70 0.86
C GLN A 54 -6.11 0.75 1.31
N ILE A 55 -5.02 1.52 1.34
CA ILE A 55 -5.06 2.96 1.61
C ILE A 55 -5.97 3.65 0.58
N ALA A 56 -5.76 3.37 -0.72
CA ALA A 56 -6.61 3.91 -1.78
C ALA A 56 -8.09 3.53 -1.62
N ALA A 57 -8.38 2.29 -1.19
CA ALA A 57 -9.74 1.83 -0.96
C ALA A 57 -10.42 2.57 0.20
N VAL A 58 -9.73 2.76 1.34
CA VAL A 58 -10.25 3.52 2.49
C VAL A 58 -10.52 4.97 2.11
N ILE A 59 -9.61 5.59 1.36
CA ILE A 59 -9.79 6.97 0.86
C ILE A 59 -10.99 7.05 -0.08
N ALA A 60 -11.13 6.10 -1.01
CA ALA A 60 -12.24 6.07 -1.95
C ALA A 60 -13.59 5.93 -1.24
N GLU A 61 -13.69 5.02 -0.26
CA GLU A 61 -14.88 4.86 0.58
C GLU A 61 -15.24 6.17 1.30
N LYS A 62 -14.25 6.81 1.92
CA LYS A 62 -14.43 8.10 2.63
C LYS A 62 -14.91 9.22 1.71
N LEU A 63 -14.47 9.22 0.45
CA LEU A 63 -14.87 10.17 -0.59
C LEU A 63 -16.19 9.79 -1.28
N ASN A 64 -16.86 8.71 -0.87
CA ASN A 64 -18.01 8.11 -1.55
C ASN A 64 -17.73 7.92 -3.06
N HIS A 65 -16.57 7.35 -3.35
CA HIS A 65 -16.03 7.17 -4.68
C HIS A 65 -15.57 5.73 -4.89
N GLU A 66 -15.47 5.31 -6.14
CA GLU A 66 -14.96 3.99 -6.53
C GLU A 66 -13.94 4.17 -7.65
N PHE A 67 -12.70 3.76 -7.38
CA PHE A 67 -11.64 3.74 -8.39
C PHE A 67 -11.56 2.38 -9.08
N SER A 68 -11.49 2.40 -10.41
CA SER A 68 -11.02 1.26 -11.17
C SER A 68 -9.49 1.23 -11.10
N ILE A 69 -8.94 0.23 -10.42
CA ILE A 69 -7.48 0.08 -10.29
C ILE A 69 -6.88 -0.39 -11.61
N VAL A 70 -5.92 0.37 -12.13
CA VAL A 70 -5.07 -0.02 -13.25
C VAL A 70 -3.75 -0.53 -12.68
N ASN A 71 -3.62 -1.86 -12.63
CA ASN A 71 -2.37 -2.51 -12.23
C ASN A 71 -1.39 -2.50 -13.41
N MET A 72 -0.17 -2.01 -13.18
CA MET A 72 0.95 -2.13 -14.11
C MET A 72 2.29 -2.27 -13.34
N PRO A 73 3.35 -2.82 -13.98
CA PRO A 73 4.67 -2.91 -13.36
C PRO A 73 5.18 -1.56 -12.84
N HIS A 74 5.91 -1.57 -11.73
CA HIS A 74 6.46 -0.35 -11.10
C HIS A 74 7.19 0.56 -12.09
N GLU A 75 7.97 -0.01 -13.00
CA GLU A 75 8.76 0.73 -13.99
C GLU A 75 7.90 1.53 -14.98
N LEU A 76 6.65 1.10 -15.20
CA LEU A 76 5.70 1.73 -16.11
C LEU A 76 4.70 2.64 -15.38
N ALA A 77 4.48 2.42 -14.08
CA ALA A 77 3.58 3.18 -13.22
C ALA A 77 4.13 4.57 -12.82
N LEU A 78 4.63 5.33 -13.80
CA LEU A 78 5.26 6.65 -13.56
C LEU A 78 4.37 7.64 -12.78
N PRO A 79 3.05 7.74 -13.05
CA PRO A 79 2.19 8.65 -12.31
C PRO A 79 2.01 8.26 -10.84
N ALA A 80 2.40 7.04 -10.44
CA ALA A 80 2.29 6.61 -9.06
C ALA A 80 3.45 7.00 -8.16
N ARG A 81 4.56 7.52 -8.72
CA ARG A 81 5.75 7.89 -7.95
C ARG A 81 5.50 8.86 -6.78
N PRO A 82 4.62 9.88 -6.89
CA PRO A 82 4.36 10.80 -5.79
C PRO A 82 3.74 10.13 -4.55
N TYR A 83 2.99 9.04 -4.73
CA TYR A 83 2.27 8.35 -3.65
C TYR A 83 2.72 6.90 -3.41
N ALA A 84 3.61 6.36 -4.25
CA ALA A 84 4.34 5.13 -3.98
C ALA A 84 5.57 5.47 -3.12
N THR A 85 5.59 4.98 -1.88
CA THR A 85 6.64 5.29 -0.92
C THR A 85 7.98 4.63 -1.29
N GLY A 86 8.79 5.33 -2.08
CA GLY A 86 10.16 4.95 -2.44
C GLY A 86 10.35 4.46 -3.88
N GLY A 87 11.59 4.18 -4.25
CA GLY A 87 11.96 3.79 -5.62
C GLY A 87 11.79 2.31 -5.96
N THR A 88 11.13 1.51 -5.11
CA THR A 88 10.81 0.09 -5.35
C THR A 88 9.46 -0.25 -4.72
N THR A 89 8.86 -1.37 -5.12
CA THR A 89 7.61 -1.91 -4.53
C THR A 89 7.85 -2.92 -3.41
N ASP A 90 9.09 -3.03 -2.92
CA ASP A 90 9.42 -3.85 -1.76
C ASP A 90 8.72 -3.36 -0.50
N HIS A 91 8.45 -4.28 0.42
CA HIS A 91 7.90 -3.93 1.72
C HIS A 91 8.93 -3.18 2.58
N LYS A 92 8.51 -2.07 3.19
CA LYS A 92 9.33 -1.22 4.08
C LYS A 92 8.66 -1.09 5.44
N LEU A 93 8.68 -2.19 6.19
CA LEU A 93 8.09 -2.29 7.51
C LEU A 93 9.15 -2.11 8.61
N MET A 94 8.79 -1.36 9.64
CA MET A 94 9.61 -1.14 10.83
C MET A 94 9.07 -1.99 11.98
N ASP A 95 9.97 -2.57 12.77
CA ASP A 95 9.58 -3.25 14.01
C ASP A 95 9.27 -2.22 15.09
N LEU A 96 8.03 -2.23 15.57
CA LEU A 96 7.52 -1.36 16.64
C LEU A 96 7.56 -2.01 18.02
N SER A 97 8.03 -3.26 18.15
CA SER A 97 7.99 -4.01 19.41
C SER A 97 8.71 -3.26 20.53
N LYS A 98 9.84 -2.62 20.24
CA LYS A 98 10.62 -1.89 21.26
C LYS A 98 9.85 -0.74 21.91
N ILE A 99 9.15 0.09 21.13
CA ILE A 99 8.40 1.22 21.70
C ILE A 99 7.13 0.74 22.42
N LYS A 100 6.53 -0.34 21.91
CA LYS A 100 5.38 -1.01 22.53
C LYS A 100 5.72 -1.61 23.88
N ASP A 101 6.88 -2.24 23.99
CA ASP A 101 7.28 -2.97 25.20
C ASP A 101 7.88 -2.03 26.26
N GLN A 102 8.75 -1.10 25.87
CA GLN A 102 9.42 -0.21 26.83
C GLN A 102 8.56 0.99 27.21
N LEU A 103 7.88 1.60 26.24
CA LEU A 103 7.12 2.84 26.47
C LEU A 103 5.62 2.60 26.55
N GLY A 104 5.12 1.41 26.20
CA GLY A 104 3.69 1.11 26.25
C GLY A 104 2.91 1.71 25.08
N TYR A 105 3.57 2.08 23.98
CA TYR A 105 2.92 2.67 22.80
C TYR A 105 1.80 1.79 22.27
N ARG A 106 0.65 2.39 21.99
CA ARG A 106 -0.45 1.85 21.21
C ARG A 106 -1.04 2.98 20.37
N ASP A 107 -1.65 2.65 19.25
CA ASP A 107 -2.31 3.67 18.43
C ASP A 107 -3.43 4.33 19.25
N VAL A 108 -3.47 5.67 19.23
CA VAL A 108 -4.57 6.45 19.83
C VAL A 108 -5.80 6.39 18.92
N HIS A 109 -5.56 6.43 17.60
CA HIS A 109 -6.56 6.25 16.56
C HIS A 109 -6.23 5.00 15.73
N PRO A 110 -7.17 4.04 15.59
CA PRO A 110 -7.01 2.93 14.65
C PRO A 110 -6.78 3.44 13.22
N VAL A 111 -5.93 2.75 12.45
CA VAL A 111 -5.49 3.20 11.11
C VAL A 111 -6.63 3.60 10.15
N HIS A 112 -7.77 2.90 10.19
CA HIS A 112 -8.91 3.21 9.32
C HIS A 112 -9.59 4.54 9.69
N GLU A 113 -9.70 4.83 10.99
CA GLU A 113 -10.22 6.10 11.49
C GLU A 113 -9.24 7.23 11.20
N ALA A 114 -7.95 6.98 11.45
CA ALA A 114 -6.88 7.93 11.25
C ALA A 114 -6.76 8.40 9.78
N LEU A 115 -6.88 7.47 8.82
CA LEU A 115 -6.95 7.81 7.39
C LEU A 115 -8.18 8.66 7.08
N GLY A 116 -9.34 8.34 7.65
CA GLY A 116 -10.56 9.14 7.50
C GLY A 116 -10.38 10.57 8.01
N LEU A 117 -9.74 10.75 9.17
CA LEU A 117 -9.41 12.07 9.74
C LEU A 117 -8.47 12.86 8.84
N ALA A 118 -7.44 12.20 8.28
CA ALA A 118 -6.51 12.84 7.34
C ALA A 118 -7.21 13.31 6.06
N VAL A 119 -8.12 12.50 5.51
CA VAL A 119 -8.94 12.87 4.34
C VAL A 119 -9.84 14.06 4.65
N ASP A 120 -10.55 14.05 5.77
CA ASP A 120 -11.43 15.16 6.19
C ASP A 120 -10.64 16.46 6.33
N TRP A 121 -9.45 16.41 6.94
CA TRP A 121 -8.57 17.57 7.07
C TRP A 121 -8.13 18.11 5.71
N LEU A 122 -7.71 17.25 4.78
CA LEU A 122 -7.29 17.67 3.43
C LEU A 122 -8.45 18.25 2.63
N LEU A 123 -9.67 17.75 2.79
CA LEU A 123 -10.86 18.31 2.13
C LEU A 123 -11.19 19.72 2.63
N ALA A 124 -11.00 19.98 3.93
CA ALA A 124 -11.21 21.28 4.54
C ALA A 124 -10.04 22.26 4.32
N ASN A 125 -8.82 21.74 4.09
CA ASN A 125 -7.58 22.51 3.96
C ASN A 125 -6.86 22.15 2.66
N ARG A 126 -7.58 22.25 1.53
CA ARG A 126 -7.01 21.89 0.23
C ARG A 126 -5.79 22.78 -0.08
N PRO A 127 -4.68 22.19 -0.53
CA PRO A 127 -3.56 22.96 -1.06
C PRO A 127 -4.02 23.89 -2.19
N GLU A 128 -3.37 25.04 -2.29
CA GLU A 128 -3.55 25.93 -3.44
C GLU A 128 -3.01 25.24 -4.71
N PRO A 129 -3.79 25.17 -5.80
CA PRO A 129 -3.32 24.61 -7.06
C PRO A 129 -2.06 25.31 -7.57
N GLY A 130 -1.02 24.54 -7.87
CA GLY A 130 0.30 25.04 -8.26
C GLY A 130 1.09 25.72 -7.14
N GLY A 131 0.65 25.61 -5.88
CA GLY A 131 1.35 26.15 -4.73
C GLY A 131 2.47 25.24 -4.22
N ASP A 132 3.19 25.72 -3.20
CA ASP A 132 4.39 25.08 -2.63
C ASP A 132 4.18 23.60 -2.22
N ILE A 133 2.98 23.25 -1.74
CA ILE A 133 2.68 21.88 -1.33
C ILE A 133 2.66 20.94 -2.54
N GLU A 134 1.98 21.34 -3.63
CA GLU A 134 1.92 20.53 -4.85
C GLU A 134 3.30 20.43 -5.52
N GLU A 135 4.09 21.51 -5.52
CA GLU A 135 5.47 21.48 -6.02
C GLU A 135 6.33 20.46 -5.27
N ARG A 136 6.18 20.39 -3.94
CA ARG A 136 6.91 19.43 -3.10
C ARG A 136 6.44 17.98 -3.26
N LEU A 137 5.18 17.75 -3.63
CA LEU A 137 4.69 16.43 -3.99
C LEU A 137 5.33 15.91 -5.29
N GLN A 138 5.85 16.82 -6.13
CA GLN A 138 6.39 16.49 -7.45
C GLN A 138 5.38 15.75 -8.33
N ASP A 139 4.08 16.00 -8.09
CA ASP A 139 2.98 15.48 -8.90
C ASP A 139 2.47 16.60 -9.82
N PRO A 140 2.62 16.47 -11.15
CA PRO A 140 2.12 17.47 -12.10
C PRO A 140 0.60 17.40 -12.31
N PHE A 141 -0.09 16.39 -11.76
CA PHE A 141 -1.50 16.14 -11.99
C PHE A 141 -1.88 16.08 -13.49
N ASP A 142 -0.99 15.59 -14.36
CA ASP A 142 -1.23 15.41 -15.81
C ASP A 142 -2.15 14.20 -16.05
N TYR A 143 -3.43 14.37 -15.74
CA TYR A 143 -4.45 13.32 -15.93
C TYR A 143 -4.59 12.90 -17.39
N ALA A 144 -4.37 13.80 -18.35
CA ALA A 144 -4.35 13.46 -19.77
C ALA A 144 -3.14 12.57 -20.12
N GLY A 145 -2.00 12.79 -19.46
CA GLY A 145 -0.82 11.92 -19.50
C GLY A 145 -1.08 10.55 -18.91
N GLU A 146 -1.74 10.48 -17.75
CA GLU A 146 -2.19 9.20 -17.20
C GLU A 146 -3.08 8.44 -18.18
N ASP A 147 -4.03 9.11 -18.84
CA ASP A 147 -4.91 8.47 -19.83
C ASP A 147 -4.14 7.88 -21.01
N ARG A 148 -3.12 8.61 -21.50
CA ARG A 148 -2.23 8.09 -22.56
C ARG A 148 -1.47 6.86 -22.08
N ILE A 149 -0.98 6.85 -20.84
CA ILE A 149 -0.26 5.70 -20.26
C ILE A 149 -1.20 4.50 -20.09
N ILE A 150 -2.42 4.71 -19.58
CA ILE A 150 -3.42 3.64 -19.40
C ILE A 150 -3.78 3.01 -20.75
N ALA A 151 -4.01 3.83 -21.77
CA ALA A 151 -4.32 3.34 -23.11
C ALA A 151 -3.18 2.48 -23.69
N ALA A 152 -1.94 2.98 -23.61
CA ALA A 152 -0.76 2.26 -24.08
C ALA A 152 -0.52 0.95 -23.29
N TRP A 153 -0.76 0.97 -21.98
CA TRP A 153 -0.64 -0.22 -21.13
C TRP A 153 -1.64 -1.31 -21.50
N ARG A 154 -2.91 -0.94 -21.74
CA ARG A 154 -3.95 -1.89 -22.17
C ARG A 154 -3.61 -2.52 -23.51
N GLU A 155 -3.17 -1.72 -24.48
CA GLU A 155 -2.72 -2.22 -25.78
C GLU A 155 -1.53 -3.21 -25.63
N CYS A 156 -0.54 -2.86 -24.80
CA CYS A 156 0.58 -3.75 -24.51
C CYS A 156 0.11 -5.06 -23.86
N ALA A 157 -0.79 -4.99 -22.88
CA ALA A 157 -1.34 -6.17 -22.22
C ALA A 157 -2.08 -7.09 -23.21
N ASP A 158 -2.87 -6.52 -24.13
CA ASP A 158 -3.57 -7.28 -25.18
C ASP A 158 -2.57 -7.96 -26.14
N GLN A 159 -1.50 -7.25 -26.52
CA GLN A 159 -0.44 -7.81 -27.36
C GLN A 159 0.30 -8.96 -26.67
N VAL A 160 0.63 -8.81 -25.38
CA VAL A 160 1.28 -9.85 -24.58
C VAL A 160 0.35 -11.06 -24.41
N ALA A 161 -0.94 -10.83 -24.15
CA ALA A 161 -1.93 -11.90 -24.00
C ALA A 161 -2.13 -12.72 -25.29
N ALA A 162 -1.86 -12.12 -26.46
CA ALA A 162 -1.93 -12.79 -27.76
C ALA A 162 -0.69 -13.62 -28.10
N VAL A 163 0.41 -13.50 -27.33
CA VAL A 163 1.62 -14.31 -27.57
C VAL A 163 1.32 -15.77 -27.25
N PRO A 164 1.50 -16.71 -28.20
CA PRO A 164 1.26 -18.12 -27.94
C PRO A 164 2.18 -18.64 -26.81
N PHE A 165 1.57 -19.20 -25.78
CA PHE A 165 2.27 -19.84 -24.67
C PHE A 165 1.57 -21.15 -24.33
N GLU A 166 2.28 -22.28 -24.47
CA GLU A 166 1.72 -23.59 -24.13
C GLU A 166 1.53 -23.69 -22.61
N MET A 167 0.28 -23.86 -22.17
CA MET A 167 -0.06 -24.09 -20.77
C MET A 167 -0.45 -25.54 -20.55
N GLU A 168 0.25 -26.23 -19.65
CA GLU A 168 -0.22 -27.52 -19.14
C GLU A 168 -1.49 -27.32 -18.32
N SER A 169 -2.64 -27.70 -18.90
CA SER A 169 -3.94 -27.58 -18.25
C SER A 169 -4.18 -28.64 -17.16
N HIS A 170 -3.39 -29.72 -17.17
CA HIS A 170 -3.48 -30.79 -16.18
C HIS A 170 -2.33 -30.71 -15.18
N ARG A 171 -2.52 -29.93 -14.11
CA ARG A 171 -1.63 -29.97 -12.95
C ARG A 171 -2.22 -30.94 -11.91
N PRO A 172 -1.75 -32.20 -11.83
CA PRO A 172 -2.26 -33.12 -10.82
C PRO A 172 -1.92 -32.60 -9.41
N HIS A 173 -2.81 -32.85 -8.45
CA HIS A 173 -2.62 -32.42 -7.07
C HIS A 173 -1.28 -32.96 -6.51
N PRO A 174 -0.43 -32.13 -5.87
CA PRO A 174 0.94 -32.52 -5.53
C PRO A 174 1.04 -33.64 -4.49
N TYR A 175 0.00 -33.81 -3.68
CA TYR A 175 -0.09 -34.86 -2.66
C TYR A 175 -1.12 -35.90 -3.02
N ALA A 176 -0.82 -37.14 -2.61
CA ALA A 176 -1.76 -38.24 -2.56
C ALA A 176 -2.96 -37.88 -1.66
N HIS A 177 -4.17 -38.13 -2.16
CA HIS A 177 -5.40 -38.12 -1.36
C HIS A 177 -5.99 -39.53 -1.30
N PRO A 178 -5.32 -40.48 -0.63
CA PRO A 178 -5.84 -41.83 -0.50
C PRO A 178 -7.12 -41.80 0.33
N LYS A 179 -8.22 -42.29 -0.24
CA LYS A 179 -9.50 -42.45 0.47
C LYS A 179 -9.50 -43.71 1.34
N LYS A 180 -8.55 -44.62 1.08
CA LYS A 180 -8.33 -45.85 1.84
C LYS A 180 -6.85 -46.00 2.22
N PRO A 181 -6.53 -46.54 3.41
CA PRO A 181 -5.16 -46.91 3.75
C PRO A 181 -4.55 -47.84 2.68
N GLY A 182 -3.37 -47.49 2.16
CA GLY A 182 -2.65 -48.27 1.13
C GLY A 182 -3.04 -47.96 -0.32
N GLU A 183 -3.94 -47.01 -0.56
CA GLU A 183 -4.26 -46.53 -1.90
C GLU A 183 -3.10 -45.69 -2.47
N ARG A 184 -2.65 -46.04 -3.67
CA ARG A 184 -1.55 -45.36 -4.35
C ARG A 184 -2.03 -44.13 -5.10
N ASP A 185 -1.19 -43.11 -5.18
CA ASP A 185 -1.52 -41.87 -5.88
C ASP A 185 -1.36 -41.95 -7.41
N HIS A 186 -1.62 -40.83 -8.10
CA HIS A 186 -1.41 -40.65 -9.55
C HIS A 186 0.07 -40.83 -9.98
N ARG A 187 1.01 -40.96 -9.03
CA ARG A 187 2.44 -41.24 -9.22
C ARG A 187 2.82 -42.64 -8.74
N ASN A 188 1.82 -43.48 -8.41
CA ASN A 188 1.97 -44.84 -7.94
C ASN A 188 2.81 -44.97 -6.64
N ARG A 189 2.81 -43.92 -5.80
CA ARG A 189 3.46 -43.89 -4.48
C ARG A 189 2.53 -44.39 -3.38
#